data_AF-R2PSS1-F1
#
_entry.id   AF-R2PSS1-F1
#
_cell.length_a   1.000
_cell.length_b   1.000
_cell.length_c   1.000
_cell.angle_alpha   90.00
_cell.angle_beta   90.00
_cell.angle_gamma   90.00
#
_symmetry.space_group_name_H-M   'P 1'
#
loop_
_entity.id
_entity.type
_entity.pdbx_description
1 polymer ?
#
loop_
_entity_poly.entity_id
_entity_poly.type
_entity_poly.pdbx_seq_one_letter_code
_entity_poly.pdbx_strand_id
1 'polypeptide(L)'
;MELFVNLCGFLGVWLLFTFPFYQARLELATPTIELNQIVETKMKVEKISPFYWIIPPYKIYKEKQQAIFILKNLQLEKNKLYQIMNFFDKATAWFFVSLAGLLNGIYITHEIFEKYEIHNPYYFLILIVVMVATGILQVNYRMSKKRIDRKLSLIN
;
A
#
# COMPACT_ATOMS: atom_id res chain seq x y z
N MET A 1 27.94 -4.97 20.00
CA MET A 1 27.44 -3.62 19.68
C MET A 1 27.04 -3.51 18.23
N GLU A 2 27.91 -3.90 17.30
CA GLU A 2 27.68 -3.82 15.85
C GLU A 2 26.45 -4.61 15.34
N LEU A 3 26.28 -5.86 15.76
CA LEU A 3 25.09 -6.67 15.43
C LEU A 3 23.79 -5.95 15.82
N PHE A 4 23.76 -5.32 16.99
CA PHE A 4 22.59 -4.58 17.47
C PHE A 4 22.29 -3.37 16.59
N VAL A 5 23.31 -2.61 16.18
CA VAL A 5 23.16 -1.47 15.28
C VAL A 5 22.63 -1.92 13.91
N ASN A 6 23.17 -3.00 13.36
CA ASN A 6 22.69 -3.58 12.09
C ASN A 6 21.22 -4.00 12.18
N LEU A 7 20.82 -4.66 13.28
CA LEU A 7 19.43 -5.05 13.52
C LEU A 7 18.50 -3.84 13.62
N CYS A 8 18.91 -2.79 14.33
CA CYS A 8 18.14 -1.54 14.41
C CYS A 8 17.99 -0.88 13.03
N GLY A 9 19.06 -0.83 12.23
CA GLY A 9 19.03 -0.29 10.86
C GLY A 9 18.11 -1.09 9.94
N PHE A 10 18.25 -2.41 9.95
CA PHE A 10 17.38 -3.32 9.20
C PHE A 10 15.91 -3.12 9.57
N LEU A 11 15.58 -3.19 10.87
CA LEU A 11 14.22 -2.99 11.34
C LEU A 11 13.69 -1.61 10.96
N GLY A 12 14.47 -0.55 11.20
CA GLY A 12 14.08 0.82 10.89
C GLY A 12 13.65 1.01 9.45
N VAL A 13 14.42 0.46 8.50
CA VAL A 13 14.11 0.61 7.07
C VAL A 13 12.91 -0.22 6.63
N TRP A 14 12.73 -1.44 7.14
CA TRP A 14 11.53 -2.22 6.85
C TRP A 14 10.25 -1.65 7.47
N LEU A 15 10.36 -0.91 8.58
CA LEU A 15 9.27 -0.10 9.12
C LEU A 15 8.95 1.10 8.21
N LEU A 16 9.97 1.74 7.62
CA LEU A 16 9.81 2.80 6.61
C LEU A 16 9.18 2.30 5.30
N PHE A 17 9.29 1.02 4.98
CA PHE A 17 8.46 0.43 3.92
C PHE A 17 7.00 0.27 4.39
N THR A 18 6.80 -0.42 5.51
CA THR A 18 5.49 -0.94 5.92
C THR A 18 4.51 0.15 6.34
N PHE A 19 4.94 1.11 7.17
CA PHE A 19 4.03 2.10 7.76
C PHE A 19 3.63 3.22 6.78
N PRO A 20 4.54 3.78 5.97
CA PRO A 20 4.16 4.65 4.87
C PRO A 20 3.22 3.98 3.86
N PHE A 21 3.39 2.67 3.59
CA PHE A 21 2.43 1.93 2.77
C PHE A 21 1.04 1.86 3.43
N TYR A 22 0.99 1.61 4.73
CA TYR A 22 -0.24 1.65 5.50
C TYR A 22 -0.89 3.03 5.48
N GLN A 23 -0.10 4.10 5.64
CA GLN A 23 -0.59 5.48 5.60
C GLN A 23 -1.16 5.82 4.22
N ALA A 24 -0.46 5.45 3.13
CA ALA A 24 -0.97 5.62 1.77
C ALA A 24 -2.35 4.97 1.59
N ARG A 25 -2.54 3.76 2.14
CA ARG A 25 -3.82 3.06 2.09
C ARG A 25 -4.90 3.68 2.96
N LEU A 26 -4.55 4.27 4.10
CA LEU A 26 -5.51 5.00 4.93
C LEU A 26 -6.04 6.24 4.20
N GLU A 27 -5.16 7.03 3.60
CA GLU A 27 -5.55 8.22 2.83
C GLU A 27 -6.51 7.86 1.68
N LEU A 28 -6.30 6.71 1.02
CA LEU A 28 -7.19 6.23 -0.04
C LEU A 28 -8.50 5.60 0.47
N ALA A 29 -8.50 5.02 1.68
CA ALA A 29 -9.68 4.34 2.22
C ALA A 29 -10.82 5.31 2.55
N THR A 30 -10.49 6.50 3.03
CA THR A 30 -11.47 7.54 3.41
C THR A 30 -12.39 7.93 2.23
N PRO A 31 -11.87 8.45 1.10
CA PRO A 31 -12.72 8.82 -0.03
C PRO A 31 -13.35 7.62 -0.72
N THR A 32 -12.72 6.43 -0.70
CA THR A 32 -13.28 5.25 -1.38
C THR A 32 -14.53 4.71 -0.70
N ILE A 33 -14.63 4.77 0.63
CA ILE A 33 -15.86 4.35 1.33
C ILE A 33 -17.04 5.23 0.92
N GLU A 34 -16.85 6.55 0.93
CA GLU A 34 -17.90 7.51 0.54
C GLU A 34 -18.27 7.38 -0.93
N LEU A 35 -17.27 7.27 -1.82
CA LEU A 35 -17.50 7.11 -3.25
C LEU A 35 -18.21 5.79 -3.58
N ASN A 36 -17.82 4.68 -2.95
CA ASN A 36 -18.43 3.38 -3.22
C ASN A 36 -19.92 3.37 -2.82
N GLN A 37 -20.30 4.00 -1.71
CA GLN A 37 -21.71 4.14 -1.33
C GLN A 37 -22.52 4.92 -2.37
N ILE A 38 -21.95 6.02 -2.89
CA ILE A 38 -22.61 6.84 -3.91
C ILE A 38 -22.72 6.07 -5.24
N VAL A 39 -21.64 5.37 -5.63
CA VAL A 39 -21.60 4.59 -6.87
C VAL A 39 -22.58 3.43 -6.82
N GLU A 40 -22.57 2.61 -5.76
CA GLU A 40 -23.51 1.48 -5.63
C GLU A 40 -24.98 1.92 -5.69
N THR A 41 -25.28 3.12 -5.21
CA THR A 41 -26.63 3.70 -5.26
C THR A 41 -27.00 4.24 -6.65
N LYS A 42 -26.03 4.79 -7.40
CA LYS A 42 -26.30 5.53 -8.65
C LYS A 42 -25.93 4.78 -9.94
N MET A 43 -25.03 3.79 -9.88
CA MET A 43 -24.44 3.18 -11.07
C MET A 43 -23.88 1.78 -10.80
N LYS A 44 -24.20 0.83 -11.68
CA LYS A 44 -23.59 -0.50 -11.63
C LYS A 44 -22.28 -0.48 -12.42
N VAL A 45 -21.15 -0.46 -11.72
CA VAL A 45 -19.81 -0.46 -12.34
C VAL A 45 -19.29 -1.89 -12.38
N GLU A 46 -18.91 -2.38 -13.56
CA GLU A 46 -18.27 -3.68 -13.71
C GLU A 46 -16.84 -3.67 -13.15
N LYS A 47 -16.48 -4.66 -12.34
CA LYS A 47 -15.13 -4.78 -11.80
C LYS A 47 -14.15 -5.18 -12.91
N ILE A 48 -13.02 -4.49 -12.99
CA ILE A 48 -11.95 -4.86 -13.91
C ILE A 48 -11.38 -6.22 -13.50
N SER A 49 -11.29 -7.11 -14.49
CA SER A 49 -10.82 -8.48 -14.29
C SER A 49 -9.40 -8.53 -13.70
N PRO A 50 -9.13 -9.37 -12.69
CA PRO A 50 -7.78 -9.59 -12.17
C PRO A 50 -6.79 -10.12 -13.22
N PHE A 51 -7.26 -10.78 -14.28
CA PHE A 51 -6.41 -11.34 -15.34
C PHE A 51 -5.56 -10.29 -16.07
N TYR A 52 -5.94 -9.01 -16.04
CA TYR A 52 -5.11 -7.94 -16.61
C TYR A 52 -3.79 -7.73 -15.87
N TRP A 53 -3.56 -8.36 -14.70
CA TRP A 53 -2.26 -8.34 -14.01
C TRP A 53 -1.11 -8.98 -14.80
N ILE A 54 -1.39 -9.77 -15.84
CA ILE A 54 -0.38 -10.26 -16.78
C ILE A 54 0.41 -9.07 -17.38
N ILE A 55 -0.24 -7.93 -17.58
CA ILE A 55 0.37 -6.68 -18.03
C ILE A 55 0.00 -5.57 -17.03
N PRO A 56 0.77 -5.40 -15.93
CA PRO A 56 0.44 -4.46 -14.87
C PRO A 56 0.18 -3.02 -15.36
N PRO A 57 0.97 -2.43 -16.29
CA PRO A 57 0.70 -1.09 -16.80
C PRO A 57 -0.68 -0.96 -17.44
N TYR A 58 -1.14 -2.01 -18.13
CA TYR A 58 -2.44 -2.01 -18.80
C TYR A 58 -3.61 -2.09 -17.82
N LYS A 59 -3.47 -2.90 -16.76
CA LYS A 59 -4.46 -2.95 -15.68
C LYS A 59 -4.61 -1.59 -15.00
N ILE A 60 -3.50 -0.96 -14.65
CA ILE A 60 -3.47 0.38 -14.03
C ILE A 60 -4.14 1.40 -14.94
N TYR A 61 -3.84 1.35 -16.25
CA TYR A 61 -4.49 2.21 -17.24
C TYR A 61 -6.01 2.03 -17.25
N LYS A 62 -6.51 0.78 -17.28
CA LYS A 62 -7.96 0.50 -17.25
C LYS A 62 -8.63 1.00 -15.97
N GLU A 63 -8.01 0.76 -14.82
CA GLU A 63 -8.53 1.22 -13.52
C GLU A 63 -8.60 2.74 -13.46
N LYS A 64 -7.58 3.43 -13.97
CA LYS A 64 -7.58 4.89 -14.10
C LYS A 64 -8.71 5.39 -14.99
N GLN A 65 -8.92 4.78 -16.16
CA GLN A 65 -10.00 5.19 -17.07
C GLN A 65 -11.38 5.00 -16.44
N GLN A 66 -11.59 3.88 -15.75
CA GLN A 66 -12.82 3.61 -15.03
C GLN A 66 -13.04 4.62 -13.89
N ALA A 67 -12.00 4.94 -13.11
CA ALA A 67 -12.10 5.97 -12.07
C ALA A 67 -12.49 7.34 -12.64
N ILE A 68 -11.90 7.75 -13.77
CA ILE A 68 -12.25 9.00 -14.46
C ILE A 68 -13.70 8.98 -14.94
N PHE A 69 -14.15 7.87 -15.53
CA PHE A 69 -15.53 7.71 -16.00
C PHE A 69 -16.53 7.84 -14.84
N ILE A 70 -16.26 7.18 -13.71
CA ILE A 70 -17.08 7.28 -12.50
C ILE A 70 -17.15 8.72 -12.02
N LEU A 71 -16.00 9.39 -11.84
CA LEU A 71 -15.95 10.76 -11.34
C LEU A 71 -16.70 11.75 -12.25
N LYS A 72 -16.62 11.57 -13.58
CA LYS A 72 -17.38 12.39 -14.54
C LYS A 72 -18.88 12.19 -14.40
N ASN A 73 -19.34 10.95 -14.28
CA ASN A 73 -20.77 10.64 -14.27
C ASN A 73 -21.45 10.90 -12.92
N LEU A 74 -20.68 10.93 -11.83
CA LEU A 74 -21.21 11.24 -10.50
C LEU A 74 -21.61 12.72 -10.33
N GLN A 75 -21.23 13.59 -11.27
CA GLN A 75 -21.51 15.04 -11.25
C GLN A 75 -21.23 15.66 -9.87
N LEU A 76 -20.08 15.30 -9.28
CA LEU A 76 -19.71 15.77 -7.95
C LEU A 76 -19.47 17.28 -7.96
N GLU A 77 -19.79 17.92 -6.84
CA GLU A 77 -19.43 19.32 -6.61
C GLU A 77 -17.90 19.49 -6.71
N LYS A 78 -17.44 20.63 -7.26
CA LYS A 78 -16.01 20.94 -7.42
C LYS A 78 -15.23 20.75 -6.12
N ASN A 79 -15.80 21.17 -4.98
CA ASN A 79 -15.16 21.04 -3.66
C ASN A 79 -14.86 19.57 -3.30
N LYS A 80 -15.78 18.64 -3.59
CA LYS A 80 -15.55 17.20 -3.36
C LYS A 80 -14.48 16.64 -4.28
N LEU A 81 -14.45 17.07 -5.54
CA LEU A 81 -13.39 16.67 -6.47
C LEU A 81 -12.01 17.13 -5.98
N TYR A 82 -11.88 18.37 -5.50
CA TYR A 82 -10.64 18.86 -4.90
C TYR A 82 -10.22 18.04 -3.68
N GLN A 83 -11.15 17.68 -2.80
CA GLN A 83 -10.84 16.83 -1.64
C GLN A 83 -10.33 15.46 -2.06
N ILE A 84 -10.98 14.81 -3.04
CA ILE A 84 -10.56 13.51 -3.57
C ILE A 84 -9.14 13.60 -4.16
N MET A 85 -8.85 14.63 -4.96
CA MET A 85 -7.51 14.84 -5.51
C MET A 85 -6.47 15.02 -4.40
N ASN A 86 -6.77 15.80 -3.36
CA ASN A 86 -5.87 15.97 -2.21
C ASN A 86 -5.58 14.64 -1.47
N PHE A 87 -6.55 13.74 -1.34
CA PHE A 87 -6.32 12.40 -0.78
C PHE A 87 -5.39 11.56 -1.66
N PHE A 88 -5.57 11.63 -2.99
CA PHE A 88 -4.67 10.95 -3.94
C PHE A 88 -3.24 11.49 -3.88
N ASP A 89 -3.06 12.81 -3.79
CA ASP A 89 -1.75 13.43 -3.70
C ASP A 89 -1.03 13.01 -2.41
N LYS A 90 -1.73 13.03 -1.27
CA LYS A 90 -1.21 12.53 0.01
C LYS A 90 -0.85 11.05 -0.04
N ALA A 91 -1.74 10.22 -0.58
CA ALA A 91 -1.50 8.79 -0.72
C ALA A 91 -0.28 8.52 -1.60
N THR A 92 -0.13 9.26 -2.69
CA THR A 92 1.00 9.16 -3.60
C THR A 92 2.31 9.54 -2.92
N ALA A 93 2.32 10.63 -2.14
CA ALA A 93 3.50 11.01 -1.35
C ALA A 93 3.92 9.88 -0.39
N TRP A 94 2.99 9.32 0.37
CA TRP A 94 3.28 8.20 1.28
C TRP A 94 3.70 6.93 0.56
N PHE A 95 3.17 6.68 -0.64
CA PHE A 95 3.59 5.56 -1.47
C PHE A 95 5.05 5.73 -1.93
N PHE A 96 5.48 6.93 -2.34
CA PHE A 96 6.88 7.18 -2.68
C PHE A 96 7.81 7.03 -1.48
N VAL A 97 7.39 7.46 -0.28
CA VAL A 97 8.15 7.21 0.96
C VAL A 97 8.28 5.71 1.23
N SER A 98 7.20 4.95 1.05
CA SER A 98 7.23 3.49 1.18
C SER A 98 8.17 2.83 0.18
N LEU A 99 8.14 3.27 -1.09
CA LEU A 99 9.02 2.77 -2.14
C LEU A 99 10.49 3.07 -1.82
N ALA A 100 10.80 4.26 -1.30
CA ALA A 100 12.13 4.59 -0.82
C ALA A 100 12.56 3.66 0.32
N GLY A 101 11.67 3.38 1.28
CA GLY A 101 11.90 2.39 2.34
C GLY A 101 12.15 0.98 1.81
N LEU A 102 11.43 0.55 0.77
CA LEU A 102 11.64 -0.76 0.12
C LEU A 102 13.02 -0.86 -0.53
N LEU A 103 13.39 0.12 -1.36
CA LEU A 103 14.67 0.14 -2.05
C LEU A 103 15.83 0.17 -1.06
N ASN A 104 15.71 0.99 -0.01
CA ASN A 104 16.70 1.03 1.05
C ASN A 104 16.74 -0.28 1.85
N GLY A 105 15.58 -0.95 2.02
CA GLY A 105 15.50 -2.25 2.69
C GLY A 105 16.25 -3.32 1.93
N ILE A 106 16.12 -3.33 0.60
CA ILE A 106 16.90 -4.20 -0.29
C ILE A 106 18.40 -3.92 -0.14
N TYR A 107 18.80 -2.64 -0.17
CA TYR A 107 20.19 -2.21 -0.02
C TYR A 107 20.81 -2.64 1.31
N ILE A 108 20.17 -2.32 2.45
CA ILE A 108 20.69 -2.68 3.78
C ILE A 108 20.73 -4.20 3.95
N THR A 109 19.74 -4.92 3.42
CA THR A 109 19.75 -6.39 3.46
C THR A 109 20.96 -6.94 2.70
N HIS A 110 21.32 -6.33 1.57
CA HIS A 110 22.51 -6.69 0.81
C HIS A 110 23.80 -6.43 1.59
N GLU A 111 23.96 -5.23 2.18
CA GLU A 111 25.13 -4.90 3.00
C GLU A 111 25.31 -5.86 4.18
N ILE A 112 24.21 -6.26 4.83
CA ILE A 112 24.23 -7.25 5.91
C ILE A 112 24.69 -8.61 5.39
N PHE A 113 24.20 -9.04 4.22
CA PHE A 113 24.58 -10.32 3.63
C PHE A 113 26.07 -10.35 3.25
N GLU A 114 26.59 -9.29 2.65
CA GLU A 114 28.02 -9.16 2.35
C GLU A 114 28.87 -9.20 3.62
N LYS A 115 28.45 -8.46 4.66
CA LYS A 115 29.17 -8.38 5.94
C LYS A 115 29.26 -9.70 6.69
N TYR A 116 28.25 -10.56 6.59
CA TYR A 116 28.24 -11.88 7.21
C TYR A 116 28.66 -13.00 6.23
N GLU A 117 29.22 -12.65 5.08
CA GLU A 117 29.71 -13.58 4.05
C GLU A 117 28.63 -14.58 3.58
N ILE A 118 27.36 -14.16 3.56
CA ILE A 118 26.23 -14.95 3.08
C ILE A 118 26.11 -14.74 1.57
N HIS A 119 26.83 -15.55 0.80
CA HIS A 119 26.93 -15.41 -0.65
C HIS A 119 25.79 -16.07 -1.44
N ASN A 120 24.83 -16.73 -0.77
CA ASN A 120 23.77 -17.45 -1.47
C ASN A 120 22.64 -16.49 -1.91
N PRO A 121 22.43 -16.28 -3.21
CA PRO A 121 21.43 -15.34 -3.72
C PRO A 121 19.99 -15.78 -3.42
N TYR A 122 19.74 -17.09 -3.24
CA TYR A 122 18.41 -17.59 -2.92
C TYR A 122 17.96 -17.17 -1.52
N TYR A 123 18.87 -17.15 -0.53
CA TYR A 123 18.55 -16.69 0.82
C TYR A 123 18.21 -15.21 0.84
N PHE A 124 18.93 -14.41 0.05
CA PHE A 124 18.64 -12.99 -0.11
C PHE A 124 17.25 -12.79 -0.71
N LEU A 125 16.95 -13.44 -1.84
CA LEU A 125 15.65 -13.32 -2.51
C LEU A 125 14.50 -13.78 -1.61
N ILE A 126 14.65 -14.93 -0.93
CA ILE A 126 13.64 -15.44 0.00
C ILE A 126 13.39 -14.43 1.12
N LEU A 127 14.45 -13.86 1.72
CA LEU A 127 14.29 -12.88 2.79
C LEU A 127 13.55 -11.62 2.30
N ILE A 128 13.93 -11.07 1.14
CA ILE A 128 13.22 -9.91 0.57
C ILE A 128 11.74 -10.23 0.33
N VAL A 129 11.43 -11.38 -0.27
CA VAL A 129 10.04 -11.79 -0.51
C VAL A 129 9.27 -11.92 0.80
N VAL A 130 9.87 -12.53 1.83
CA VAL A 130 9.25 -12.66 3.15
C VAL A 130 9.01 -11.30 3.80
N MET A 131 9.98 -10.38 3.74
CA MET A 131 9.85 -9.04 4.33
C MET A 131 8.77 -8.20 3.61
N VAL A 132 8.71 -8.26 2.28
CA VAL A 132 7.65 -7.61 1.50
C VAL A 132 6.29 -8.22 1.80
N ALA A 133 6.18 -9.55 1.80
CA ALA A 133 4.93 -10.26 2.06
C ALA A 133 4.40 -9.97 3.47
N THR A 134 5.26 -10.04 4.49
CA THR A 134 4.89 -9.75 5.88
C THR A 134 4.48 -8.29 6.06
N GLY A 135 5.18 -7.34 5.44
CA GLY A 135 4.78 -5.93 5.41
C GLY A 135 3.37 -5.75 4.82
N ILE A 136 3.12 -6.28 3.62
CA ILE A 136 1.82 -6.20 2.95
C ILE A 136 0.71 -6.87 3.77
N LEU A 137 0.97 -8.07 4.31
CA LEU A 137 0.02 -8.80 5.17
C LEU A 137 -0.31 -8.00 6.44
N GLN A 138 0.69 -7.37 7.05
CA GLN A 138 0.47 -6.53 8.24
C GLN A 138 -0.43 -5.33 7.90
N VAL A 139 -0.20 -4.68 6.77
CA VAL A 139 -1.04 -3.58 6.29
C VAL A 139 -2.48 -4.08 6.00
N ASN A 140 -2.64 -5.21 5.32
CA ASN A 140 -3.94 -5.83 5.07
C ASN A 140 -4.70 -6.16 6.37
N TYR A 141 -4.01 -6.75 7.34
CA TYR A 141 -4.58 -7.05 8.65
C TYR A 141 -5.03 -5.78 9.37
N ARG A 142 -4.21 -4.72 9.32
CA ARG A 142 -4.53 -3.44 9.96
C ARG A 142 -5.74 -2.75 9.34
N MET A 143 -5.95 -2.91 8.04
CA MET A 143 -7.08 -2.39 7.26
C MET A 143 -8.31 -3.30 7.27
N SER A 144 -8.22 -4.51 7.84
CA SER A 144 -9.31 -5.48 7.84
C SER A 144 -10.46 -5.05 8.78
N LYS A 145 -11.69 -5.16 8.30
CA LYS A 145 -12.92 -4.96 9.09
C LYS A 145 -12.90 -5.78 10.39
N LYS A 146 -12.44 -7.04 10.33
CA LYS A 146 -12.31 -7.93 11.50
C LYS A 146 -11.54 -7.31 12.67
N ARG A 147 -10.49 -6.53 12.39
CA ARG A 147 -9.70 -5.86 13.42
C ARG A 147 -10.46 -4.67 14.01
N ILE A 148 -11.16 -3.92 13.16
CA ILE A 148 -11.98 -2.77 13.57
C ILE A 148 -13.12 -3.28 14.46
N ASP A 149 -13.84 -4.31 14.03
CA ASP A 149 -14.95 -4.93 14.76
C ASP A 149 -14.49 -5.46 16.12
N ARG A 150 -13.35 -6.16 16.17
CA ARG A 150 -12.75 -6.64 17.42
C ARG A 150 -12.36 -5.50 18.37
N LYS A 151 -11.94 -4.35 17.85
CA LYS A 151 -11.63 -3.19 18.69
C LYS A 151 -12.89 -2.52 19.22
N LEU A 152 -13.93 -2.41 18.39
CA LEU A 152 -15.22 -1.87 18.79
C LEU A 152 -15.88 -2.74 19.87
N SER A 153 -15.78 -4.08 19.75
CA SER A 153 -16.32 -5.01 20.75
C SER A 153 -15.58 -5.03 22.09
N LEU A 154 -14.44 -4.34 22.21
CA LEU A 154 -13.73 -4.17 23.49
C LEU A 154 -14.06 -2.83 24.16
N ILE A 155 -14.69 -1.91 23.42
CA ILE A 155 -15.10 -0.59 23.90
C ILE A 155 -16.58 -0.60 24.34
N ASN A 156 -17.40 -1.42 23.67
CA ASN A 156 -18.79 -1.71 24.04
C ASN A 156 -18.86 -2.82 25.09
#